data_AF-A0A6A8QEA6-F1
#
_entry.id   AF-A0A6A8QEA6-F1
#
_cell.length_a   1.000
_cell.length_b   1.000
_cell.length_c   1.000
_cell.angle_alpha   90.00
_cell.angle_beta   90.00
_cell.angle_gamma   90.00
#
_symmetry.space_group_name_H-M   'P 1'
#
loop_
_entity.id
_entity.type
_entity.pdbx_description
1 polymer ?
#
loop_
_entity_poly.entity_id
_entity_poly.type
_entity_poly.pdbx_seq_one_letter_code
_entity_poly.pdbx_strand_id
1 'polypeptide(L)'
;MVEGQLEEQVTALAQDIIEEARALEYDANTVPASGNDSEVPVVIPDGFSTLGSGSGENSRSGFNDFDDFDGWSDTITVNGIDYLVSCEVVYVETTDYQTYTTLSSGKSTLKKLTVSVSNDFLKLNESEEKKVYSFSFIRSYYAD
;
A
#
# COMPACT_ATOMS: atom_id res chain seq x y z
N MET A 1 -25.85 16.50 -1.56
CA MET A 1 -24.59 17.11 -2.04
C MET A 1 -23.43 16.98 -1.06
N VAL A 2 -23.55 16.23 0.04
CA VAL A 2 -22.46 15.98 1.01
C VAL A 2 -21.69 14.70 0.68
N GLU A 3 -22.37 13.67 0.19
CA GLU A 3 -21.76 12.37 -0.12
C GLU A 3 -20.64 12.45 -1.16
N GLY A 4 -20.85 13.15 -2.29
CA GLY A 4 -19.82 13.29 -3.33
C GLY A 4 -18.53 13.94 -2.83
N GLN A 5 -18.60 14.91 -1.91
CA GLN A 5 -17.41 15.54 -1.31
C GLN A 5 -16.67 14.57 -0.40
N LEU A 6 -17.39 13.71 0.32
CA LEU A 6 -16.78 12.67 1.15
C LEU A 6 -16.09 11.61 0.29
N GLU A 7 -16.69 11.23 -0.84
CA GLU A 7 -16.11 10.27 -1.80
C GLU A 7 -14.86 10.84 -2.50
N GLU A 8 -14.87 12.14 -2.84
CA GLU A 8 -13.70 12.84 -3.34
C GLU A 8 -12.56 12.82 -2.31
N GLN A 9 -12.87 13.08 -1.03
CA GLN A 9 -11.88 13.03 0.04
C GLN A 9 -11.33 11.62 0.27
N VAL A 10 -12.18 10.60 0.21
CA VAL A 10 -11.77 9.19 0.26
C VAL A 10 -10.75 8.89 -0.84
N THR A 11 -11.05 9.32 -2.07
CA THR A 11 -10.16 9.11 -3.22
C THR A 11 -8.84 9.83 -3.04
N ALA A 12 -8.88 11.08 -2.57
CA ALA A 12 -7.68 11.88 -2.34
C ALA A 12 -6.76 11.25 -1.27
N LEU A 13 -7.31 10.78 -0.15
CA LEU A 13 -6.53 10.12 0.91
C LEU A 13 -5.89 8.83 0.42
N ALA A 14 -6.64 8.01 -0.32
CA ALA A 14 -6.10 6.76 -0.84
C ALA A 14 -4.99 7.00 -1.88
N GLN A 15 -5.15 7.99 -2.75
CA GLN A 15 -4.14 8.37 -3.73
C GLN A 15 -2.87 8.93 -3.08
N ASP A 16 -3.01 9.78 -2.05
CA ASP A 16 -1.87 10.33 -1.31
C ASP A 16 -0.99 9.21 -0.73
N ILE A 17 -1.59 8.21 -0.10
CA ILE A 17 -0.87 7.06 0.46
C ILE A 17 -0.22 6.21 -0.64
N ILE A 18 -0.93 5.95 -1.75
CA ILE A 18 -0.38 5.19 -2.86
C ILE A 18 0.84 5.89 -3.47
N GLU A 19 0.77 7.21 -3.68
CA GLU A 19 1.89 7.98 -4.23
C GLU A 19 3.07 8.07 -3.26
N GLU A 20 2.80 8.21 -1.96
CA GLU A 20 3.86 8.15 -0.93
C GLU A 20 4.57 6.80 -0.96
N ALA A 21 3.83 5.68 -0.87
CA ALA A 21 4.42 4.36 -0.92
C ALA A 21 5.21 4.13 -2.22
N ARG A 22 4.66 4.59 -3.36
CA ARG A 22 5.32 4.47 -4.67
C ARG A 22 6.63 5.25 -4.75
N ALA A 23 6.78 6.34 -4.00
CA ALA A 23 7.99 7.14 -3.96
C ALA A 23 9.11 6.54 -3.10
N LEU A 24 8.81 5.58 -2.22
CA LEU A 24 9.80 4.88 -1.40
C LEU A 24 10.53 3.79 -2.18
N GLU A 25 11.52 3.14 -1.59
CA GLU A 25 12.19 1.99 -2.22
C GLU A 25 11.26 0.77 -2.27
N TYR A 26 11.58 -0.23 -3.10
CA TYR A 26 10.76 -1.44 -3.17
C TYR A 26 10.81 -2.29 -1.88
N ASP A 27 11.97 -2.32 -1.22
CA ASP A 27 12.27 -3.17 -0.06
C ASP A 27 13.57 -2.67 0.60
N ALA A 28 13.70 -2.78 1.93
CA ALA A 28 14.88 -2.36 2.68
C ALA A 28 16.18 -3.02 2.22
N ASN A 29 16.11 -4.24 1.67
CA ASN A 29 17.27 -4.96 1.15
C ASN A 29 17.52 -4.69 -0.34
N THR A 30 16.70 -3.85 -0.97
CA THR A 30 16.98 -3.26 -2.28
C THR A 30 17.98 -2.13 -2.11
N VAL A 31 19.18 -2.45 -1.62
CA VAL A 31 20.29 -1.51 -1.64
C VAL A 31 20.91 -1.61 -3.04
N PRO A 32 21.13 -0.51 -3.78
CA PRO A 32 22.04 -0.56 -4.92
C PRO A 32 23.39 -1.02 -4.37
N ALA A 33 23.82 -2.22 -4.78
CA ALA A 33 25.07 -2.80 -4.30
C ALA A 33 26.18 -1.76 -4.47
N SER A 34 26.80 -1.36 -3.35
CA SER A 34 27.85 -0.35 -3.34
C SER A 34 28.98 -0.79 -4.28
N GLY A 35 29.06 -0.17 -5.45
CA GLY A 35 30.18 -0.33 -6.38
C GLY A 35 30.05 -1.48 -7.38
N ASN A 36 28.97 -1.51 -8.15
CA ASN A 36 28.99 -1.69 -9.62
C ASN A 36 27.55 -1.80 -10.10
N ASP A 37 27.18 -0.81 -10.92
CA ASP A 37 25.88 -0.64 -11.51
C ASP A 37 25.49 -1.83 -12.42
N SER A 38 24.18 -2.06 -12.54
CA SER A 38 23.53 -2.84 -13.63
C SER A 38 23.42 -4.37 -13.57
N GLU A 39 23.16 -4.99 -12.41
CA GLU A 39 22.41 -6.26 -12.43
C GLU A 39 21.13 -6.14 -11.63
N VAL A 40 20.09 -5.71 -12.33
CA VAL A 40 18.70 -5.93 -11.95
C VAL A 40 18.57 -7.43 -11.61
N PRO A 41 18.26 -7.84 -10.36
CA PRO A 41 18.33 -9.24 -9.98
C PRO A 41 17.41 -10.09 -10.86
N VAL A 42 17.98 -11.00 -11.64
CA VAL A 42 17.24 -11.91 -12.55
C VAL A 42 16.51 -13.02 -11.76
N VAL A 43 16.91 -13.22 -10.51
CA VAL A 43 16.30 -14.17 -9.57
C VAL A 43 15.80 -13.35 -8.39
N ILE A 44 14.58 -13.61 -7.91
CA ILE A 44 14.05 -13.04 -6.67
C ILE A 44 15.12 -13.24 -5.59
N PRO A 45 15.80 -12.19 -5.13
CA PRO A 45 16.89 -12.37 -4.18
C PRO A 45 16.31 -13.00 -2.91
N ASP A 46 17.02 -13.96 -2.33
CA ASP A 46 16.71 -14.47 -0.98
C ASP A 46 16.61 -13.33 0.06
N GLY A 47 17.14 -12.16 -0.28
CA GLY A 47 17.16 -10.93 0.48
C GLY A 47 15.90 -10.06 0.48
N PHE A 48 14.86 -10.29 -0.33
CA PHE A 48 13.60 -9.50 -0.16
C PHE A 48 13.08 -9.67 1.29
N SER A 49 12.52 -8.63 1.90
CA SER A 49 12.05 -8.66 3.28
C SER A 49 10.81 -9.54 3.45
N THR A 50 10.52 -9.87 4.70
CA THR A 50 9.15 -10.18 5.11
C THR A 50 8.38 -8.86 5.10
N LEU A 51 7.16 -8.88 4.56
CA LEU A 51 6.30 -7.69 4.48
C LEU A 51 6.04 -7.09 5.86
N GLY A 52 5.92 -5.77 5.88
CA GLY A 52 5.62 -4.98 7.06
C GLY A 52 6.82 -4.22 7.60
N SER A 53 6.51 -3.24 8.43
CA SER A 53 7.47 -2.28 8.96
C SER A 53 8.63 -2.94 9.69
N GLY A 54 9.84 -2.49 9.42
CA GLY A 54 11.05 -2.90 10.12
C GLY A 54 11.03 -2.53 11.61
N SER A 55 11.96 -3.13 12.36
CA SER A 55 12.11 -2.84 13.79
C SER A 55 12.48 -1.37 14.02
N GLY A 56 11.53 -0.58 14.52
CA GLY A 56 11.71 0.84 14.80
C GLY A 56 10.80 1.75 13.99
N GLU A 57 10.15 1.21 12.95
CA GLU A 57 9.30 1.94 12.01
C GLU A 57 7.83 1.86 12.45
N ASN A 58 7.57 2.30 13.68
CA ASN A 58 6.24 2.18 14.31
C ASN A 58 5.21 3.20 13.80
N SER A 59 5.56 4.04 12.83
CA SER A 59 4.72 5.13 12.34
C SER A 59 5.08 5.45 10.90
N ARG A 60 4.08 5.92 10.13
CA ARG A 60 4.22 6.32 8.72
C ARG A 60 5.42 7.23 8.44
N SER A 61 5.78 8.13 9.36
CA SER A 61 6.96 9.01 9.20
C SER A 61 8.32 8.30 9.26
N GLY A 62 8.35 7.03 9.67
CA GLY A 62 9.55 6.19 9.69
C GLY A 62 9.62 5.23 8.51
N PHE A 63 8.57 5.11 7.69
CA PHE A 63 8.55 4.20 6.56
C PHE A 63 9.58 4.63 5.52
N ASN A 64 10.39 3.69 5.07
CA ASN A 64 11.49 3.91 4.15
C ASN A 64 11.37 3.04 2.88
N ASP A 65 10.53 2.01 2.90
CA ASP A 65 10.24 1.16 1.75
C ASP A 65 8.73 0.95 1.53
N PHE A 66 8.39 0.29 0.42
CA PHE A 66 7.01 0.11 -0.02
C PHE A 66 6.21 -0.81 0.90
N ASP A 67 6.84 -1.84 1.48
CA ASP A 67 6.15 -2.83 2.29
C ASP A 67 5.98 -2.45 3.76
N ASP A 68 6.63 -1.37 4.22
CA ASP A 68 6.37 -0.80 5.54
C ASP A 68 4.90 -0.45 5.77
N PHE A 69 4.14 -0.17 4.71
CA PHE A 69 2.70 0.08 4.78
C PHE A 69 1.87 -1.17 5.11
N ASP A 70 2.43 -2.39 5.07
CA ASP A 70 1.67 -3.59 5.37
C ASP A 70 1.15 -3.59 6.81
N GLY A 71 -0.16 -3.77 6.96
CA GLY A 71 -0.83 -3.75 8.27
C GLY A 71 -0.92 -2.37 8.93
N TRP A 72 -0.43 -1.30 8.28
CA TRP A 72 -0.56 0.05 8.82
C TRP A 72 -2.02 0.50 8.81
N SER A 73 -2.44 1.18 9.87
CA SER A 73 -3.74 1.84 9.93
C SER A 73 -3.70 3.09 10.78
N ASP A 74 -4.54 4.07 10.43
CA ASP A 74 -4.65 5.33 11.15
C ASP A 74 -6.02 5.99 10.94
N THR A 75 -6.34 6.95 11.79
CA THR A 75 -7.52 7.81 11.65
C THR A 75 -7.09 9.20 11.23
N ILE A 76 -7.47 9.60 10.02
CA ILE A 76 -7.16 10.92 9.45
C ILE A 76 -8.40 11.80 9.56
N THR A 77 -8.30 12.90 10.31
CA THR A 77 -9.39 13.88 10.43
C THR A 77 -9.26 14.97 9.37
N VAL A 78 -10.26 15.10 8.49
CA VAL A 78 -10.33 16.17 7.49
C VAL A 78 -11.63 16.94 7.67
N ASN A 79 -11.53 18.26 7.85
CA ASN A 79 -12.69 19.13 8.09
C ASN A 79 -13.61 18.66 9.24
N GLY A 80 -13.02 18.04 10.28
CA GLY A 80 -13.76 17.51 11.43
C GLY A 80 -14.47 16.17 11.20
N ILE A 81 -14.17 15.49 10.09
CA ILE A 81 -14.66 14.15 9.78
C ILE A 81 -13.49 13.18 9.85
N ASP A 82 -13.68 12.10 10.59
CA ASP A 82 -12.68 11.06 10.76
C ASP A 82 -12.79 10.00 9.65
N TYR A 83 -11.65 9.72 9.02
CA TYR A 83 -11.49 8.68 8.02
C TYR A 83 -10.58 7.60 8.58
N LEU A 84 -11.11 6.39 8.73
CA LEU A 84 -10.29 5.23 9.07
C LEU A 84 -9.62 4.72 7.80
N VAL A 85 -8.30 4.72 7.80
CA VAL A 85 -7.46 4.24 6.70
C VAL A 85 -6.68 3.02 7.16
N SER A 86 -6.62 2.00 6.32
CA SER A 86 -5.78 0.82 6.53
C SER A 86 -5.11 0.39 5.24
N CYS A 87 -3.90 -0.14 5.36
CA CYS A 87 -3.09 -0.62 4.25
C CYS A 87 -2.77 -2.10 4.42
N GLU A 88 -2.71 -2.80 3.30
CA GLU A 88 -2.26 -4.18 3.19
C GLU A 88 -1.32 -4.27 1.99
N VAL A 89 -0.15 -4.84 2.19
CA VAL A 89 0.79 -5.14 1.12
C VAL A 89 0.92 -6.64 1.00
N VAL A 90 0.88 -7.15 -0.23
CA VAL A 90 1.02 -8.58 -0.51
C VAL A 90 1.92 -8.81 -1.71
N TYR A 91 2.66 -9.92 -1.71
CA TYR A 91 3.34 -10.38 -2.92
C TYR A 91 2.33 -10.95 -3.91
N VAL A 92 2.50 -10.65 -5.20
CA VAL A 92 1.63 -11.14 -6.28
C VAL A 92 2.42 -11.74 -7.44
N GLU A 93 1.79 -12.61 -8.22
CA GLU A 93 2.44 -13.28 -9.37
C GLU A 93 2.34 -12.48 -10.68
N THR A 94 1.38 -11.57 -10.78
CA THR A 94 1.08 -10.84 -12.02
C THR A 94 0.59 -9.43 -11.72
N THR A 95 0.74 -8.53 -12.70
CA THR A 95 0.22 -7.16 -12.67
C THR A 95 -1.25 -7.05 -13.09
N ASP A 96 -1.90 -8.17 -13.42
CA ASP A 96 -3.32 -8.19 -13.79
C ASP A 96 -4.23 -8.13 -12.54
N TYR A 97 -4.88 -7.00 -12.33
CA TYR A 97 -5.80 -6.77 -11.21
C TYR A 97 -7.04 -7.68 -11.20
N GLN A 98 -7.37 -8.35 -12.31
CA GLN A 98 -8.52 -9.27 -12.38
C GLN A 98 -8.16 -10.71 -12.04
N THR A 99 -6.91 -11.11 -12.30
CA THR A 99 -6.47 -12.51 -12.22
C THR A 99 -5.29 -12.74 -11.29
N TYR A 100 -4.84 -11.71 -10.57
CA TYR A 100 -3.73 -11.85 -9.63
C TYR A 100 -4.03 -12.87 -8.53
N THR A 101 -2.98 -13.60 -8.16
CA THR A 101 -2.96 -14.46 -6.98
C THR A 101 -1.99 -13.85 -5.97
N THR A 102 -2.43 -13.76 -4.73
CA THR A 102 -1.56 -13.41 -3.60
C THR A 102 -0.70 -14.61 -3.25
N LEU A 103 0.60 -14.41 -3.13
CA LEU A 103 1.52 -15.46 -2.69
C LEU A 103 1.41 -15.62 -1.18
N SER A 104 0.75 -16.70 -0.74
CA SER A 104 0.66 -17.05 0.69
C SER A 104 1.98 -17.55 1.28
N SER A 105 2.92 -17.96 0.43
CA SER A 105 4.28 -18.33 0.77
C SER A 105 5.18 -18.00 -0.42
N GLY A 106 6.31 -17.37 -0.14
CA GLY A 106 7.25 -16.92 -1.16
C GLY A 106 7.18 -15.42 -1.40
N LYS A 107 8.22 -14.92 -2.07
CA LYS A 107 8.40 -13.51 -2.43
C LYS A 107 8.33 -13.44 -3.94
N SER A 108 7.96 -12.29 -4.48
CA SER A 108 8.00 -12.03 -5.92
C SER A 108 8.55 -10.63 -6.17
N THR A 109 8.81 -10.28 -7.42
CA THR A 109 9.19 -8.92 -7.81
C THR A 109 8.02 -7.96 -7.91
N LEU A 110 6.81 -8.40 -7.52
CA LEU A 110 5.59 -7.62 -7.57
C LEU A 110 4.96 -7.55 -6.18
N LYS A 111 4.79 -6.34 -5.65
CA LYS A 111 4.03 -6.08 -4.42
C LYS A 111 2.75 -5.34 -4.79
N LYS A 112 1.61 -5.75 -4.22
CA LYS A 112 0.34 -5.03 -4.34
C LYS A 112 0.05 -4.34 -3.03
N LEU A 113 -0.11 -3.03 -3.05
CA LEU A 113 -0.67 -2.25 -1.95
C LEU A 113 -2.19 -2.12 -2.16
N THR A 114 -2.96 -2.38 -1.13
CA THR A 114 -4.39 -2.07 -1.04
C THR A 114 -4.59 -1.06 0.08
N VAL A 115 -5.16 0.10 -0.26
CA VAL A 115 -5.55 1.14 0.70
C VAL A 115 -7.06 1.12 0.84
N SER A 116 -7.54 0.84 2.04
CA SER A 116 -8.95 0.85 2.40
C SER A 116 -9.27 2.09 3.23
N VAL A 117 -10.28 2.85 2.82
CA VAL A 117 -10.73 4.07 3.49
C VAL A 117 -12.22 3.96 3.79
N SER A 118 -12.61 4.33 5.00
CA SER A 118 -14.03 4.40 5.41
C SER A 118 -14.27 5.56 6.37
N ASN A 119 -15.51 6.00 6.48
CA ASN A 119 -15.95 6.94 7.52
C ASN A 119 -17.38 6.58 7.97
N ASP A 120 -17.85 7.24 9.03
CA ASP A 120 -19.16 6.94 9.65
C ASP A 120 -20.37 7.42 8.83
N PHE A 121 -20.14 8.31 7.86
CA PHE A 121 -21.19 8.96 7.08
C PHE A 121 -21.47 8.24 5.74
N LEU A 122 -20.49 7.54 5.18
CA LEU A 122 -20.62 6.75 3.96
C LEU A 122 -21.04 5.33 4.33
N LYS A 123 -22.25 4.93 3.92
CA LYS A 123 -22.86 3.64 4.30
C LYS A 123 -23.26 2.82 3.08
N LEU A 124 -23.26 1.50 3.24
CA LEU A 124 -23.73 0.55 2.22
C LEU A 124 -25.26 0.51 2.22
N ASN A 125 -25.90 1.18 1.26
CA ASN A 125 -27.37 1.24 1.15
C ASN A 125 -28.02 1.78 2.45
N GLU A 126 -29.32 1.53 2.67
CA GLU A 126 -30.02 1.90 3.92
C GLU A 126 -29.54 1.11 5.16
N SER A 127 -28.41 0.41 5.08
CA SER A 127 -27.78 -0.30 6.20
C SER A 127 -27.04 0.67 7.12
N GLU A 128 -26.82 0.28 8.38
CA GLU A 128 -25.89 0.96 9.29
C GLU A 128 -24.43 0.58 9.02
N GLU A 129 -24.17 -0.32 8.09
CA GLU A 129 -22.82 -0.78 7.74
C GLU A 129 -22.03 0.29 6.97
N LYS A 130 -20.79 0.52 7.40
CA LYS A 130 -19.88 1.49 6.77
C LYS A 130 -19.47 1.01 5.38
N LYS A 131 -19.48 1.92 4.41
CA LYS A 131 -18.94 1.67 3.09
C LYS A 131 -17.41 1.80 3.14
N VAL A 132 -16.73 0.71 2.78
CA VAL A 132 -15.27 0.68 2.65
C VAL A 132 -14.92 0.83 1.17
N TYR A 133 -14.10 1.84 0.87
CA TYR A 133 -13.56 2.07 -0.46
C TYR A 133 -12.14 1.52 -0.50
N SER A 134 -11.87 0.62 -1.44
CA SER A 134 -10.55 0.01 -1.59
C SER A 134 -9.92 0.43 -2.91
N PHE A 135 -8.73 0.99 -2.83
CA PHE A 135 -7.88 1.36 -3.96
C PHE A 135 -6.64 0.48 -3.93
N SER A 136 -6.11 0.12 -5.09
CA SER A 136 -4.92 -0.73 -5.10
C SER A 136 -3.95 -0.35 -6.20
N PHE A 137 -2.67 -0.55 -5.90
CA PHE A 137 -1.56 -0.34 -6.81
C PHE A 137 -0.60 -1.53 -6.75
N ILE A 138 -0.22 -2.05 -7.92
CA ILE A 138 0.79 -3.10 -8.06
C ILE A 138 2.09 -2.42 -8.48
N ARG A 139 3.09 -2.52 -7.60
CA ARG A 139 4.45 -2.10 -7.84
C ARG A 139 5.29 -3.26 -8.35
N SER A 140 6.05 -3.01 -9.40
CA SER A 140 7.12 -3.92 -9.86
C SER A 140 8.46 -3.39 -9.38
N TYR A 141 9.33 -4.28 -8.92
CA TYR A 141 10.73 -3.98 -8.66
C TYR A 141 11.45 -3.43 -9.91
N TYR A 142 11.06 -3.91 -11.10
CA TYR A 142 11.70 -3.54 -12.38
C TYR A 142 11.11 -2.29 -13.04
N ALA A 143 10.12 -1.66 -12.43
CA ALA A 143 9.53 -0.44 -12.98
C ALA A 143 10.30 0.78 -12.43
N ASP A 144 10.90 1.55 -13.33
CA ASP A 144 11.44 2.90 -13.07
C ASP A 144 10.41 3.83 -12.40
#